data_AF-A0A258L6R6-F1
#
_entry.id   AF-A0A258L6R6-F1
#
_cell.length_a   1.000
_cell.length_b   1.000
_cell.length_c   1.000
_cell.angle_alpha   90.00
_cell.angle_beta   90.00
_cell.angle_gamma   90.00
#
_symmetry.space_group_name_H-M   'P 1'
#
loop_
_entity.id
_entity.type
_entity.pdbx_description
1 polymer ?
#
loop_
_entity_poly.entity_id
_entity_poly.type
_entity_poly.pdbx_seq_one_letter_code
_entity_poly.pdbx_strand_id
1 'polypeptide(L)' 'MGSPYDFFDPISWPAAAIDPNIRANRLLLQTLMSAAGFAPYGQEWWHFTLKNEPFPDTYFEFPVAVR' A
#
# COMPACT_ATOMS: atom_id res chain seq x y z
N MET A 1 -11.61 3.80 0.51
CA MET A 1 -10.30 4.30 0.98
C MET A 1 -10.06 5.79 0.67
N GLY A 2 -11.09 6.60 0.38
CA GLY A 2 -10.94 8.08 0.22
C GLY A 2 -10.38 8.55 -1.10
N SER A 3 -9.65 7.69 -1.81
CA SER A 3 -9.28 7.87 -3.21
C SER A 3 -9.33 6.52 -3.93
N PRO A 4 -9.43 6.53 -5.27
CA PRO A 4 -9.17 5.35 -6.08
C PRO A 4 -7.74 4.81 -5.88
N TYR A 5 -7.53 3.56 -6.28
CA TYR A 5 -6.19 3.01 -6.52
C TYR A 5 -5.51 3.81 -7.66
N ASP A 6 -4.19 3.97 -7.60
CA ASP A 6 -3.40 4.78 -8.55
C ASP A 6 -3.80 6.25 -8.68
N PHE A 7 -4.30 6.85 -7.58
CA PHE A 7 -4.58 8.28 -7.53
C PHE A 7 -3.41 9.08 -6.92
N PHE A 8 -2.57 9.68 -7.75
CA PHE A 8 -1.36 10.40 -7.33
C PHE A 8 -1.62 11.81 -6.78
N ASP A 9 -2.27 11.88 -5.61
CA ASP A 9 -2.58 13.12 -4.90
C ASP A 9 -2.34 12.94 -3.38
N PRO A 10 -2.00 14.00 -2.62
CA PRO A 10 -1.84 13.92 -1.17
C PRO A 10 -3.02 13.28 -0.42
N ILE A 11 -4.23 13.32 -0.97
CA ILE A 11 -5.37 12.59 -0.36
C ILE A 11 -5.11 11.08 -0.28
N SER A 12 -4.25 10.51 -1.12
CA SER A 12 -3.90 9.08 -1.11
C SER A 12 -2.91 8.70 -0.01
N TRP A 13 -2.25 9.66 0.63
CA TRP A 13 -1.29 9.39 1.70
C TRP A 13 -1.99 8.76 2.91
N PRO A 14 -1.49 7.68 3.53
CA PRO A 14 -2.14 7.04 4.69
C PRO A 14 -2.49 8.01 5.83
N ALA A 15 -1.67 9.05 6.03
CA ALA A 15 -1.84 10.06 7.08
C ALA A 15 -2.67 11.30 6.68
N ALA A 16 -3.26 11.32 5.48
CA ALA A 16 -4.06 12.46 5.02
C ALA A 16 -5.24 12.77 5.96
N ALA A 17 -5.55 14.06 6.12
CA ALA A 17 -6.70 14.52 6.88
C ALA A 17 -7.99 14.30 6.07
N ILE A 18 -8.66 13.18 6.32
CA ILE A 18 -9.87 12.74 5.62
C ILE A 18 -10.93 12.26 6.63
N ASP A 19 -12.11 11.90 6.12
CA ASP A 19 -13.19 11.33 6.93
C ASP A 19 -12.68 10.23 7.91
N PRO A 20 -13.06 10.28 9.20
CA PRO A 20 -12.57 9.34 10.21
C PRO A 20 -12.81 7.86 9.89
N ASN A 21 -13.92 7.51 9.23
CA ASN A 21 -14.20 6.12 8.86
C ASN A 21 -13.24 5.66 7.76
N ILE A 22 -12.90 6.56 6.82
CA ILE A 22 -11.91 6.25 5.78
C ILE A 22 -10.53 6.06 6.41
N ARG A 23 -10.15 6.92 7.36
CA ARG A 23 -8.90 6.79 8.10
C ARG A 23 -8.85 5.47 8.90
N ALA A 24 -9.95 5.07 9.53
CA ALA A 24 -10.05 3.80 10.23
C ALA A 24 -9.83 2.59 9.30
N ASN A 25 -10.41 2.63 8.09
CA ASN A 25 -10.20 1.59 7.08
C ASN A 25 -8.73 1.53 6.60
N ARG A 26 -8.08 2.69 6.40
CA ARG A 26 -6.64 2.75 6.05
C ARG A 26 -5.78 2.16 7.16
N LEU A 27 -6.08 2.49 8.41
CA LEU A 27 -5.36 1.95 9.56
C LEU A 27 -5.56 0.45 9.73
N LEU A 28 -6.78 -0.06 9.50
CA LEU A 28 -7.07 -1.49 9.53
C LEU A 28 -6.21 -2.24 8.50
N LEU A 29 -6.19 -1.78 7.25
CA LEU A 29 -5.36 -2.37 6.20
C LEU A 29 -3.87 -2.33 6.59
N GLN A 30 -3.36 -1.18 7.00
CA GLN A 30 -1.97 -1.02 7.41
C GLN A 30 -1.59 -1.95 8.57
N THR A 31 -2.48 -2.11 9.56
CA THR A 31 -2.27 -2.99 10.71
C THR A 31 -2.17 -4.45 10.28
N LEU A 32 -3.10 -4.91 9.44
CA LEU A 32 -3.11 -6.28 8.93
C LEU A 32 -1.87 -6.58 8.09
N MET A 33 -1.52 -5.69 7.16
CA MET A 33 -0.35 -5.84 6.30
C MET A 33 0.95 -5.83 7.12
N SER A 34 1.04 -4.96 8.12
CA SER A 34 2.21 -4.91 9.02
C SER A 34 2.38 -6.20 9.83
N ALA A 35 1.28 -6.77 10.33
CA ALA A 35 1.27 -8.05 11.03
C ALA A 35 1.66 -9.23 10.10
N ALA A 36 1.34 -9.12 8.82
CA ALA A 36 1.72 -10.09 7.78
C ALA A 36 3.16 -9.91 7.25
N GLY A 37 3.96 -9.00 7.81
CA GLY A 37 5.36 -8.81 7.42
C GLY A 37 5.60 -7.78 6.32
N PHE A 38 4.60 -7.00 5.95
CA PHE A 38 4.76 -5.90 4.99
C PHE A 38 5.08 -4.56 5.67
N ALA A 39 5.70 -3.66 4.92
CA ALA A 39 5.96 -2.28 5.30
C ALA A 39 5.08 -1.35 4.44
N PRO A 40 4.33 -0.41 5.04
CA PRO A 40 3.52 0.55 4.30
C PRO A 40 4.37 1.62 3.61
N TYR A 41 3.90 2.13 2.47
CA TYR A 41 4.46 3.32 1.85
C TYR A 41 3.73 4.60 2.27
N GLY A 42 4.48 5.68 2.49
CA GLY A 42 3.95 6.91 3.10
C GLY A 42 3.05 7.76 2.20
N GLN A 43 3.03 7.50 0.90
CA GLN A 43 2.31 8.34 -0.07
C GLN A 43 1.12 7.62 -0.73
N GLU A 44 0.94 6.33 -0.52
CA GLU A 44 -0.07 5.53 -1.20
C GLU A 44 -0.71 4.55 -0.21
N TRP A 45 -2.00 4.72 0.10
CA TRP A 45 -2.70 3.86 1.06
C TRP A 45 -2.73 2.38 0.65
N TRP A 46 -2.56 2.08 -0.64
CA TRP A 46 -2.58 0.74 -1.21
C TRP A 46 -1.22 0.06 -1.28
N HIS A 47 -0.11 0.81 -1.13
CA HIS A 47 1.22 0.30 -1.42
C HIS A 47 1.91 -0.28 -0.18
N PHE A 48 2.41 -1.50 -0.33
CA PHE A 48 3.12 -2.24 0.70
C PHE A 48 4.28 -3.03 0.09
N THR A 49 5.43 -3.06 0.77
CA THR A 49 6.61 -3.86 0.39
C THR A 49 6.83 -4.97 1.40
N LEU A 50 7.17 -6.18 0.97
CA LEU A 50 7.49 -7.27 1.91
C LEU A 50 8.84 -6.99 2.58
N LYS A 51 8.90 -6.96 3.92
CA LYS A 51 10.11 -6.52 4.66
C LYS A 51 11.35 -7.36 4.37
N ASN A 52 11.17 -8.67 4.22
CA ASN A 52 12.24 -9.64 3.95
C ASN A 52 12.02 -10.26 2.58
N GLU A 53 11.84 -9.43 1.55
CA GLU A 53 11.61 -9.94 0.21
C GLU A 53 12.88 -10.62 -0.36
N PRO A 54 12.72 -11.69 -1.17
CA PRO A 54 13.84 -12.48 -1.66
C PRO A 54 14.71 -11.77 -2.72
N PHE A 55 14.21 -10.68 -3.31
CA PHE A 55 14.80 -10.06 -4.50
C PHE A 55 14.77 -8.51 -4.44
N PRO A 56 15.36 -7.87 -3.40
CA PRO A 56 15.20 -6.43 -3.15
C PRO A 56 15.75 -5.53 -4.27
N ASP A 57 16.80 -6.00 -4.97
CA ASP A 57 17.48 -5.23 -6.02
C ASP A 57 17.32 -5.88 -7.42
N THR A 58 16.36 -6.80 -7.58
CA THR A 58 16.10 -7.47 -8.87
C THR A 58 14.76 -7.03 -9.45
N TYR A 59 14.82 -6.44 -10.64
CA TYR A 59 13.66 -6.01 -11.40
C TYR A 59 13.42 -7.01 -12.53
N PHE A 60 12.31 -7.74 -12.46
CA PHE A 60 11.95 -8.74 -13.46
C PHE A 60 11.25 -8.09 -14.66
N GLU A 61 11.52 -8.61 -15.87
CA GLU A 61 10.96 -8.09 -17.14
C GLU A 61 10.19 -9.17 -17.94
N PHE A 62 9.72 -10.22 -17.29
CA PHE A 62 8.87 -11.21 -17.97
C PHE A 62 7.40 -10.77 -17.98
N PRO A 63 6.61 -11.13 -19.02
CA PRO A 63 5.18 -10.80 -19.06
C PRO A 63 4.38 -11.45 -17.92
N VAL A 64 3.42 -10.72 -17.36
CA VAL A 64 2.41 -11.27 -16.44
C VAL A 64 1.31 -11.94 -17.26
N ALA A 65 1.35 -13.27 -17.37
CA ALA A 65 0.34 -14.05 -18.07
C ALA A 65 -0.56 -14.79 -17.08
N VAL A 66 -1.87 -14.78 -17.34
CA VAL A 66 -2.82 -15.65 -16.65
C VAL A 66 -2.63 -17.07 -17.19
N ARG A 67 -2.59 -18.06 -16.29
CA ARG A 67 -2.58 -19.47 -16.68
C ARG A 67 -3.91 -19.92 -17.25
#